data_AF-A0A382FH69-F1
#
_entry.id   AF-A0A382FH69-F1
#
_cell.length_a   1.000
_cell.length_b   1.000
_cell.length_c   1.000
_cell.angle_alpha   90.00
_cell.angle_beta   90.00
_cell.angle_gamma   90.00
#
_symmetry.space_group_name_H-M   'P 1'
#
loop_
_entity.id
_entity.type
_entity.pdbx_description
1 polymer ?
#
loop_
_entity_poly.entity_id
_entity_poly.type
_entity_poly.pdbx_seq_one_letter_code
_entity_poly.pdbx_strand_id
1 'polypeptide(L)' 'MIKDDQVKSFNERGYLVIENLLPENILENLQIVTDDFVEKSKTIIESDDIYDLSYVHTSENPAVRRLKNPHIN' A
#
# COMPACT_ATOMS: atom_id res chain seq x y z
N MET A 1 14.62 3.05 -24.94
CA MET A 1 15.79 2.18 -25.12
C MET A 1 16.43 2.00 -23.76
N ILE A 2 16.72 0.76 -23.35
CA ILE A 2 17.39 0.49 -22.07
C ILE A 2 18.84 0.98 -22.19
N LYS A 3 19.33 1.68 -21.16
CA LYS A 3 20.69 2.25 -21.18
C LYS A 3 21.73 1.17 -20.81
N ASP A 4 22.95 1.26 -21.36
CA ASP A 4 24.00 0.26 -21.15
C ASP A 4 24.42 0.09 -19.68
N ASP A 5 24.35 1.18 -18.91
CA ASP A 5 24.60 1.18 -17.46
C ASP A 5 23.53 0.37 -16.70
N GLN A 6 22.27 0.44 -17.12
CA GLN A 6 21.18 -0.37 -16.57
C GLN A 6 21.37 -1.86 -16.88
N VAL A 7 21.82 -2.19 -18.09
CA VAL A 7 22.14 -3.57 -18.49
C VAL A 7 23.30 -4.11 -17.66
N LYS A 8 24.40 -3.35 -17.56
CA LYS A 8 25.57 -3.72 -16.74
C LYS A 8 25.16 -3.93 -15.29
N SER A 9 24.43 -2.97 -14.72
CA SER A 9 23.92 -3.04 -13.35
C SER A 9 23.09 -4.30 -13.11
N PHE A 10 22.17 -4.61 -14.02
CA PHE A 10 21.32 -5.80 -13.89
C PHE A 10 22.16 -7.09 -13.93
N ASN A 11 23.12 -7.18 -14.84
CA ASN A 11 24.01 -8.33 -14.94
C ASN A 11 24.88 -8.52 -13.68
N GLU A 12 25.33 -7.42 -13.06
CA GLU A 12 26.16 -7.46 -11.85
C GLU A 12 25.34 -7.72 -10.57
N ARG A 13 24.12 -7.19 -10.48
CA ARG A 13 23.33 -7.16 -9.23
C ARG A 13 22.10 -8.08 -9.23
N GLY A 14 21.66 -8.55 -10.40
CA GLY A 14 20.43 -9.32 -10.57
C GLY A 14 19.14 -8.51 -10.51
N TYR A 15 19.22 -7.18 -10.39
CA TYR A 15 18.05 -6.29 -10.35
C TYR A 15 18.37 -4.90 -10.93
N LEU A 16 17.32 -4.16 -11.25
CA LEU A 16 17.38 -2.76 -11.67
C LEU A 16 16.54 -1.92 -10.72
N VAL A 17 17.06 -0.75 -10.36
CA VAL A 17 16.29 0.28 -9.65
C VAL A 17 15.78 1.26 -10.68
N ILE A 18 14.46 1.44 -10.73
CA ILE A 18 13.82 2.49 -11.51
C ILE A 18 13.30 3.51 -10.52
N GLU A 19 13.98 4.65 -10.47
CA GLU A 19 13.54 5.79 -9.67
C GLU A 19 12.25 6.36 -10.27
N ASN A 20 11.31 6.75 -9.40
CA ASN A 20 10.07 7.42 -9.79
C ASN A 20 9.26 6.66 -10.85
N LEU A 21 9.26 5.32 -10.76
CA LEU A 21 8.48 4.45 -11.66
C LEU A 21 6.98 4.82 -11.65
N LEU A 22 6.46 5.12 -10.46
CA LEU A 22 5.12 5.64 -10.30
C LEU A 22 5.17 7.17 -10.40
N PRO A 23 4.35 7.80 -11.26
CA PRO A 23 4.15 9.23 -11.22
C PRO A 23 3.75 9.69 -9.81
N GLU A 24 4.26 10.84 -9.37
CA GLU A 24 4.04 11.36 -8.02
C GLU A 24 2.55 11.46 -7.69
N ASN A 25 1.75 12.00 -8.61
CA ASN A 25 0.29 12.11 -8.43
C ASN A 25 -0.42 10.75 -8.29
N ILE A 26 0.10 9.68 -8.93
CA ILE A 26 -0.46 8.33 -8.78
C ILE A 26 -0.10 7.77 -7.41
N LEU A 27 1.14 7.98 -6.96
CA LEU A 27 1.58 7.56 -5.62
C LEU A 27 0.80 8.28 -4.52
N GLU A 28 0.63 9.60 -4.63
CA GLU A 28 -0.18 10.40 -3.70
C GLU A 28 -1.63 9.88 -3.64
N ASN A 29 -2.25 9.63 -4.79
CA ASN A 29 -3.61 9.10 -4.82
C ASN A 29 -3.72 7.73 -4.14
N LEU A 30 -2.73 6.84 -4.33
CA LEU A 30 -2.70 5.54 -3.65
C LEU A 30 -2.57 5.69 -2.13
N GLN A 31 -1.76 6.64 -1.67
CA GLN A 31 -1.60 6.95 -0.24
C GLN A 31 -2.90 7.49 0.35
N ILE A 32 -3.52 8.48 -0.29
CA ILE A 32 -4.80 9.07 0.15
C ILE A 32 -5.88 7.98 0.27
N VAL A 33 -6.04 7.13 -0.75
CA VAL A 33 -7.03 6.05 -0.70
C VAL A 33 -6.72 5.08 0.44
N THR A 34 -5.46 4.75 0.67
CA THR A 34 -5.06 3.86 1.78
C THR A 34 -5.36 4.50 3.13
N ASP A 35 -5.02 5.76 3.32
CA ASP A 35 -5.25 6.51 4.55
C ASP A 35 -6.75 6.63 4.85
N ASP A 36 -7.59 6.84 3.82
CA ASP A 36 -9.05 6.85 3.97
C ASP A 36 -9.60 5.53 4.54
N PHE A 37 -9.08 4.39 4.09
CA PHE A 37 -9.47 3.09 4.64
C PHE A 37 -9.01 2.92 6.09
N VAL A 38 -7.81 3.39 6.43
CA VAL A 38 -7.27 3.35 7.79
C VAL A 38 -8.09 4.23 8.73
N GLU A 39 -8.44 5.45 8.32
CA GLU A 39 -9.27 6.36 9.11
C GLU A 39 -10.67 5.79 9.35
N LYS A 40 -11.32 5.27 8.31
CA LYS A 40 -12.62 4.58 8.44
C LYS A 40 -12.54 3.41 9.42
N SER A 41 -11.43 2.68 9.43
CA SER A 41 -11.25 1.52 10.30
C SER A 41 -11.28 1.86 11.80
N LYS A 42 -10.99 3.11 12.20
CA LYS A 42 -11.04 3.54 13.61
C LYS A 42 -12.40 3.33 14.27
N THR A 43 -13.47 3.32 13.47
CA THR A 43 -14.84 3.10 13.95
C THR A 43 -15.22 1.62 14.04
N ILE A 44 -14.36 0.72 13.54
CA ILE A 44 -14.61 -0.70 13.45
C ILE A 44 -13.97 -1.38 14.66
N ILE A 45 -14.81 -2.00 15.49
CA ILE A 45 -14.37 -2.55 16.79
C ILE A 45 -13.84 -3.98 16.62
N GLU A 46 -14.38 -4.73 15.66
CA GLU A 46 -14.01 -6.11 15.37
C GLU A 46 -14.00 -6.36 13.86
N SER A 47 -13.21 -7.34 13.40
CA SER A 47 -13.14 -7.67 11.97
C SER A 47 -14.52 -8.00 11.39
N ASP A 48 -14.89 -7.34 10.30
CA ASP A 48 -16.19 -7.47 9.62
C ASP A 48 -16.01 -7.96 8.17
N ASP A 49 -17.03 -7.78 7.32
CA ASP A 49 -16.98 -8.21 5.92
C ASP A 49 -16.01 -7.38 5.05
N ILE A 50 -15.60 -6.20 5.51
CA ILE A 50 -14.71 -5.29 4.78
C ILE A 50 -13.30 -5.32 5.40
N TYR A 51 -13.21 -5.25 6.72
CA TYR A 51 -11.98 -5.10 7.48
C TYR A 51 -11.57 -6.39 8.18
N ASP A 52 -10.31 -6.78 7.99
CA ASP A 52 -9.61 -7.69 8.89
C ASP A 52 -8.65 -6.88 9.77
N LEU A 53 -8.98 -6.77 11.06
CA LEU A 53 -8.23 -5.99 12.04
C LEU A 53 -7.15 -6.84 12.72
N SER A 54 -6.08 -6.19 13.16
CA SER A 54 -5.05 -6.80 14.01
C SER A 54 -5.52 -6.89 15.48
N TYR A 55 -4.90 -7.76 16.26
CA TYR A 55 -5.17 -7.88 17.70
C TYR A 55 -4.80 -6.62 18.52
N VAL A 56 -3.96 -5.74 17.95
CA VAL A 56 -3.57 -4.46 18.57
C VAL A 56 -4.43 -3.28 18.08
N HIS A 57 -5.44 -3.53 17.26
CA HIS A 57 -6.29 -2.48 16.71
C HIS A 57 -7.09 -1.78 17.81
N THR A 58 -7.06 -0.45 17.82
CA THR A 58 -8.00 0.41 18.55
C THR A 58 -8.31 1.64 17.71
N SER A 59 -9.33 2.42 18.06
CA SER A 59 -9.64 3.68 17.38
C SER A 59 -8.48 4.68 17.41
N GLU A 60 -7.65 4.66 18.47
CA GLU A 60 -6.45 5.51 18.61
C GLU A 60 -5.18 4.88 18.01
N ASN A 61 -5.22 3.59 17.69
CA ASN A 61 -4.14 2.82 17.07
C ASN A 61 -4.71 1.92 15.96
N PRO A 62 -5.15 2.50 14.83
CA PRO A 62 -5.79 1.73 13.77
C PRO A 62 -4.77 0.78 13.13
N ALA A 63 -5.04 -0.52 13.23
CA ALA A 63 -4.21 -1.58 12.66
C ALA A 63 -5.05 -2.52 11.80
N VAL A 64 -5.06 -2.30 10.49
CA VAL A 64 -5.74 -3.15 9.49
C VAL A 64 -4.73 -4.12 8.88
N ARG A 65 -5.05 -5.42 8.87
CA ARG A 65 -4.21 -6.46 8.24
C ARG A 65 -4.57 -6.66 6.77
N ARG A 66 -5.87 -6.59 6.44
CA ARG A 66 -6.38 -6.84 5.10
C ARG A 66 -7.74 -6.18 4.91
N LEU A 67 -8.01 -5.71 3.68
CA LEU A 67 -9.36 -5.45 3.20
C LEU A 67 -9.92 -6.72 2.55
N LYS A 68 -11.00 -7.29 3.10
CA LYS A 68 -11.60 -8.54 2.63
C LYS A 68 -12.40 -8.35 1.36
N ASN A 69 -13.32 -7.38 1.35
CA ASN A 69 -14.19 -7.06 0.22
C ASN A 69 -14.15 -5.54 -0.10
N PRO A 70 -13.03 -5.02 -0.62
CA PRO A 70 -12.84 -3.58 -0.82
C PRO A 70 -13.76 -2.95 -1.89
N HIS A 71 -14.50 -3.77 -2.66
CA HIS A 71 -15.40 -3.35 -3.72
C HIS A 71 -16.85 -3.09 -3.24
N ILE A 72 -17.15 -3.35 -1.96
CA ILE A 72 -18.49 -3.18 -1.38
C ILE A 72 -18.65 -1.77 -0.76
N ASN A 73 -17.57 -0.97 -0.75
CA ASN A 73 -17.49 0.36 -0.16
C ASN A 73 -17.96 1.49 -1.10
#